data_AF-A0A0B0ERY1-F1
#
_entry.id   AF-A0A0B0ERY1-F1
#
_cell.length_a   1.000
_cell.length_b   1.000
_cell.length_c   1.000
_cell.angle_alpha   90.00
_cell.angle_beta   90.00
_cell.angle_gamma   90.00
#
_symmetry.space_group_name_H-M   'P 1'
#
loop_
_entity.id
_entity.type
_entity.pdbx_description
1 polymer ?
#
loop_
_entity_poly.entity_id
_entity_poly.type
_entity_poly.pdbx_seq_one_letter_code
_entity_poly.pdbx_strand_id
1 'polypeptide(L)'
;MSEKISVSLAVQVSGGPKISSTQSIAIEAYDSIKVTILGTAQGQADSDKEVEVQPGAVSGQVSFLAITSNRYDSNLTYEVNAIASGVVALDSPHILAGQGAVGLLDPAPTRLFFSSNIAENAEIHILVGRDATP
;
A
#
# COMPACT_ATOMS: atom_id res chain seq x y z
N MET A 1 9.32 -22.17 -4.27
CA MET A 1 10.65 -21.55 -4.19
C MET A 1 10.47 -20.31 -3.34
N SER A 2 11.28 -20.10 -2.29
CA SER A 2 11.20 -18.87 -1.51
C SER A 2 11.74 -17.70 -2.35
N GLU A 3 10.92 -16.67 -2.52
CA GLU A 3 11.29 -15.43 -3.17
C GLU A 3 11.78 -14.42 -2.11
N LYS A 4 12.45 -13.35 -2.55
CA LYS A 4 13.00 -12.34 -1.65
C LYS A 4 12.69 -10.95 -2.17
N ILE A 5 12.13 -10.11 -1.31
CA ILE A 5 12.04 -8.67 -1.54
C ILE A 5 13.24 -8.01 -0.87
N SER A 6 14.05 -7.31 -1.67
CA SER A 6 15.12 -6.44 -1.16
C SER A 6 14.60 -5.03 -1.02
N VAL A 7 14.50 -4.53 0.22
CA VAL A 7 14.06 -3.17 0.53
C VAL A 7 15.27 -2.34 0.92
N SER A 8 15.49 -1.23 0.24
CA SER A 8 16.51 -0.23 0.60
C SER A 8 15.86 1.12 0.80
N LEU A 9 15.91 1.62 2.03
CA LEU A 9 15.41 2.94 2.41
C LEU A 9 16.60 3.85 2.66
N ALA A 10 16.60 5.03 2.05
CA ALA A 10 17.59 6.06 2.31
C ALA A 10 16.87 7.41 2.49
N VAL A 11 16.98 7.97 3.69
CA VAL A 11 16.45 9.28 4.05
C VAL A 11 17.63 10.22 4.25
N GLN A 12 17.60 11.35 3.56
CA GLN A 12 18.65 12.37 3.61
C GLN A 12 17.99 13.72 3.86
N VAL A 13 18.40 14.37 4.95
CA VAL A 13 18.02 15.75 5.22
C VAL A 13 19.05 16.66 4.53
N SER A 14 18.60 17.67 3.79
CA SER A 14 19.50 18.62 3.14
C SER A 14 20.38 19.32 4.18
N GLY A 15 21.71 19.17 4.07
CA GLY A 15 22.67 19.69 5.05
C GLY A 15 22.69 18.95 6.40
N GLY A 16 22.00 17.82 6.51
CA GLY A 16 21.76 17.10 7.76
C GLY A 16 22.16 15.62 7.72
N PRO A 17 21.67 14.83 8.70
CA PRO A 17 22.01 13.42 8.82
C PRO A 17 21.40 12.59 7.69
N LYS A 18 22.09 11.49 7.39
CA LYS A 18 21.64 10.44 6.49
C LYS A 18 21.30 9.21 7.30
N ILE A 19 20.10 8.67 7.10
CA ILE A 19 19.66 7.39 7.63
C ILE A 19 19.45 6.46 6.45
N SER A 20 20.09 5.29 6.47
CA SER A 20 19.86 4.25 5.47
C SER A 20 19.68 2.91 6.13
N SER A 21 18.74 2.13 5.60
CA SER A 21 18.47 0.75 6.04
C SER A 21 18.25 -0.13 4.82
N THR A 22 18.87 -1.30 4.83
CA THR A 22 18.66 -2.33 3.82
C THR A 22 18.24 -3.61 4.52
N GLN A 23 17.15 -4.20 4.05
CA GLN A 23 16.61 -5.44 4.58
C GLN A 23 16.16 -6.37 3.45
N SER A 24 16.26 -7.67 3.71
CA SER A 24 15.70 -8.70 2.82
C SER A 24 14.53 -9.35 3.55
N ILE A 25 13.36 -9.33 2.93
CA ILE A 25 12.16 -10.00 3.44
C ILE A 25 11.97 -11.28 2.63
N ALA A 26 11.95 -12.42 3.32
CA ALA A 26 11.56 -13.68 2.69
C ALA A 26 10.06 -13.66 2.45
N ILE A 27 9.67 -13.97 1.21
CA ILE A 27 8.27 -14.10 0.79
C ILE A 27 8.13 -15.39 0.01
N GLU A 28 6.91 -15.92 -0.04
CA GLU A 28 6.61 -17.09 -0.88
C GLU A 28 5.90 -16.70 -2.17
N ALA A 29 5.22 -15.56 -2.17
CA ALA A 29 4.59 -14.98 -3.33
C ALA A 29 4.50 -13.46 -3.20
N TYR A 30 4.41 -12.78 -4.34
CA TYR A 30 4.07 -11.37 -4.42
C TYR A 30 2.97 -11.13 -5.45
N ASP A 31 2.24 -10.04 -5.24
CA ASP A 31 1.26 -9.53 -6.20
C ASP A 31 1.59 -8.07 -6.50
N SER A 32 1.57 -7.71 -7.79
CA SER A 32 1.75 -6.34 -8.27
C SER A 32 0.45 -5.88 -8.94
N ILE A 33 -0.28 -5.00 -8.25
CA ILE A 33 -1.58 -4.51 -8.68
C ILE A 33 -1.43 -3.07 -9.16
N LYS A 34 -2.05 -2.76 -10.30
CA LYS A 34 -2.16 -1.39 -10.82
C LYS A 34 -3.62 -1.04 -10.92
N VAL A 35 -4.02 0.06 -10.29
CA VAL A 35 -5.39 0.56 -10.31
C VAL A 35 -5.40 2.04 -10.66
N THR A 36 -6.29 2.43 -11.57
CA THR A 36 -6.54 3.83 -11.88
C THR A 36 -7.73 4.31 -11.06
N ILE A 37 -7.55 5.33 -10.23
CA ILE A 37 -8.60 6.00 -9.48
C ILE A 37 -9.03 7.25 -10.25
N LEU A 38 -10.31 7.37 -10.55
CA LEU A 38 -10.85 8.47 -11.32
C LEU A 38 -10.93 9.77 -10.52
N GLY A 39 -10.54 10.87 -11.16
CA GLY A 39 -10.66 12.23 -10.62
C GLY A 39 -11.99 12.89 -10.98
N THR A 40 -12.28 14.03 -10.34
CA THR A 40 -13.52 14.79 -10.55
C THR A 40 -13.62 15.40 -11.96
N ALA A 41 -12.50 15.61 -12.67
CA ALA A 41 -12.53 16.15 -14.03
C ALA A 41 -13.18 15.21 -15.05
N GLN A 42 -13.25 13.90 -14.80
CA GLN A 42 -14.01 12.95 -15.65
C GLN A 42 -15.49 12.81 -15.27
N GLY A 43 -15.99 13.64 -14.35
CA GLY A 43 -17.43 13.78 -14.07
C GLY A 43 -17.91 13.07 -12.80
N GLN A 44 -17.34 11.92 -12.44
CA GLN A 44 -17.56 11.27 -11.14
C GLN A 44 -16.22 10.73 -10.64
N ALA A 45 -15.82 11.18 -9.46
CA ALA A 45 -14.64 10.62 -8.80
C ALA A 45 -14.98 9.26 -8.21
N ASP A 46 -13.98 8.37 -8.16
CA ASP A 46 -14.16 7.04 -7.59
C ASP A 46 -14.36 7.16 -6.06
N SER A 47 -15.42 6.52 -5.57
CA SER A 47 -15.70 6.32 -4.14
C SER A 47 -15.67 4.82 -3.85
N ASP A 48 -14.89 4.41 -2.87
CA ASP A 48 -14.76 3.04 -2.36
C ASP A 48 -14.37 2.01 -3.42
N LYS A 49 -13.43 2.37 -4.29
CA LYS A 49 -12.87 1.45 -5.28
C LYS A 49 -12.10 0.34 -4.58
N GLU A 50 -12.70 -0.83 -4.60
CA GLU A 50 -12.15 -2.03 -3.96
C GLU A 50 -10.95 -2.58 -4.73
N VAL A 51 -9.87 -2.84 -3.98
CA VAL A 51 -8.68 -3.51 -4.45
C VAL A 51 -8.35 -4.64 -3.48
N GLU A 52 -8.46 -5.87 -3.97
CA GLU A 52 -8.07 -7.06 -3.21
C GLU A 52 -6.54 -7.15 -3.15
N VAL A 53 -5.97 -7.09 -1.95
CA VAL A 53 -4.51 -7.18 -1.74
C VAL A 53 -4.06 -8.56 -1.28
N GLN A 54 -4.99 -9.40 -0.83
CA GLN A 54 -4.72 -10.79 -0.46
C GLN A 54 -5.81 -11.69 -1.06
N PRO A 55 -5.56 -12.34 -2.20
CA PRO A 55 -6.47 -13.33 -2.73
C PRO A 55 -6.43 -14.60 -1.86
N GLY A 56 -7.46 -14.81 -1.02
CA GLY A 56 -7.61 -16.02 -0.21
C GLY A 56 -8.22 -15.79 1.18
N ALA A 57 -8.67 -16.88 1.81
CA ALA A 57 -9.36 -16.84 3.10
C ALA A 57 -8.42 -16.72 4.32
N VAL A 58 -7.10 -16.72 4.14
CA VAL A 58 -6.12 -16.70 5.24
C VAL A 58 -5.58 -15.28 5.41
N SER A 59 -6.10 -14.59 6.43
CA SER A 59 -5.60 -13.29 6.88
C SER A 59 -4.25 -13.46 7.61
N GLY A 60 -3.41 -12.42 7.61
CA GLY A 60 -2.15 -12.40 8.37
C GLY A 60 -0.89 -12.88 7.65
N GLN A 61 -0.98 -13.21 6.36
CA GLN A 61 0.17 -13.65 5.56
C GLN A 61 0.96 -12.50 4.92
N VAL A 62 0.43 -11.27 4.92
CA VAL A 62 1.12 -10.12 4.29
C VAL A 62 2.31 -9.69 5.16
N SER A 63 3.52 -9.83 4.63
CA SER A 63 4.78 -9.45 5.28
C SER A 63 5.41 -8.20 4.66
N PHE A 64 4.89 -7.75 3.52
CA PHE A 64 5.29 -6.52 2.84
C PHE A 64 4.10 -5.89 2.12
N LEU A 65 3.96 -4.57 2.23
CA LEU A 65 2.98 -3.78 1.49
C LEU A 65 3.64 -2.46 1.08
N ALA A 66 3.65 -2.18 -0.21
CA ALA A 66 4.00 -0.86 -0.73
C ALA A 66 2.84 -0.31 -1.55
N ILE A 67 2.39 0.90 -1.22
CA ILE A 67 1.37 1.64 -1.94
C ILE A 67 2.05 2.90 -2.47
N THR A 68 2.12 3.02 -3.78
CA THR A 68 2.70 4.18 -4.47
C THR A 68 1.69 4.73 -5.46
N SER A 69 1.83 6.00 -5.81
CA SER A 69 0.95 6.65 -6.76
C SER A 69 1.75 7.58 -7.65
N ASN A 70 1.30 7.79 -8.89
CA ASN A 70 1.81 8.87 -9.73
C ASN A 70 1.36 10.26 -9.23
N ARG A 71 0.36 10.31 -8.35
CA ARG A 71 -0.19 11.53 -7.74
C ARG A 71 -0.50 11.31 -6.27
N TYR A 72 0.05 12.19 -5.44
CA TYR A 72 -0.18 12.19 -4.00
C TYR A 72 -0.99 13.42 -3.62
N ASP A 73 -2.03 13.24 -2.81
CA ASP A 73 -2.92 14.31 -2.38
C ASP A 73 -3.63 13.90 -1.07
N SER A 74 -3.92 14.87 -0.20
CA SER A 74 -4.68 14.63 1.02
C SER A 74 -6.12 14.17 0.76
N ASN A 75 -6.66 14.45 -0.44
CA ASN A 75 -8.00 14.05 -0.88
C ASN A 75 -7.99 12.73 -1.69
N LEU A 76 -6.85 12.08 -1.82
CA LEU A 76 -6.75 10.69 -2.27
C LEU A 76 -6.58 9.83 -1.01
N THR A 77 -7.60 9.06 -0.66
CA THR A 77 -7.61 8.29 0.58
C THR A 77 -7.84 6.82 0.31
N TYR A 78 -7.50 5.98 1.30
CA TYR A 78 -7.91 4.59 1.30
C TYR A 78 -8.29 4.11 2.70
N GLU A 79 -9.17 3.12 2.75
CA GLU A 79 -9.50 2.39 3.96
C GLU A 79 -8.98 0.96 3.86
N VAL A 80 -8.47 0.44 4.97
CA VAL A 80 -8.12 -0.98 5.09
C VAL A 80 -9.37 -1.73 5.55
N ASN A 81 -9.77 -2.76 4.80
CA ASN A 81 -10.89 -3.64 5.12
C ASN A 81 -12.25 -2.92 5.34
N ALA A 82 -12.46 -1.76 4.69
CA ALA A 82 -13.65 -0.91 4.83
C ALA A 82 -13.95 -0.50 6.29
N ILE A 83 -12.90 -0.33 7.09
CA ILE A 83 -13.02 0.13 8.47
C ILE A 83 -12.99 1.66 8.45
N ALA A 84 -14.16 2.28 8.57
CA ALA A 84 -14.34 3.73 8.48
C ALA A 84 -13.52 4.57 9.49
N SER A 85 -13.05 3.99 10.59
CA SER A 85 -12.16 4.67 11.54
C SER A 85 -10.69 4.70 11.10
N GLY A 86 -10.35 4.08 9.96
CA GLY A 86 -9.01 3.88 9.45
C GLY A 86 -8.77 4.53 8.09
N VAL A 87 -9.42 5.65 7.78
CA VAL A 87 -9.16 6.42 6.54
C VAL A 87 -7.74 6.94 6.57
N VAL A 88 -6.94 6.53 5.59
CA VAL A 88 -5.54 6.92 5.43
C VAL A 88 -5.41 7.76 4.16
N ALA A 89 -4.85 8.97 4.28
CA ALA A 89 -4.52 9.79 3.12
C ALA A 89 -3.27 9.26 2.41
N LEU A 90 -3.30 9.16 1.09
CA LEU A 90 -2.16 8.80 0.25
C LEU A 90 -1.47 10.08 -0.24
N ASP A 91 -0.89 10.82 0.70
CA ASP A 91 -0.13 12.05 0.47
C ASP A 91 1.37 11.79 0.23
N SER A 92 1.81 10.55 0.39
CA SER A 92 3.19 10.07 0.14
C SER A 92 3.22 8.55 -0.08
N PRO A 93 4.35 8.00 -0.57
CA PRO A 93 4.52 6.55 -0.65
C PRO A 93 4.39 5.88 0.72
N HIS A 94 3.55 4.85 0.83
CA HIS A 94 3.45 4.05 2.05
C HIS A 94 4.16 2.72 1.86
N ILE A 95 5.20 2.47 2.65
CA ILE A 95 6.00 1.24 2.57
C ILE A 95 6.04 0.62 3.97
N LEU A 96 5.38 -0.52 4.10
CA LEU A 96 5.36 -1.34 5.30
C LEU A 96 6.14 -2.62 5.00
N ALA A 97 7.22 -2.81 5.73
CA ALA A 97 8.19 -3.84 5.45
C ALA A 97 8.46 -4.65 6.73
N GLY A 98 8.05 -5.92 6.73
CA GLY A 98 8.07 -6.82 7.87
C GLY A 98 6.70 -6.97 8.55
N GLN A 99 6.47 -8.12 9.18
CA GLN A 99 5.20 -8.46 9.84
C GLN A 99 4.78 -7.43 10.89
N GLY A 100 5.71 -6.89 11.68
CA GLY A 100 5.40 -5.87 12.68
C GLY A 100 4.92 -4.54 12.08
N ALA A 101 5.47 -4.14 10.93
CA ALA A 101 5.05 -2.92 10.24
C ALA A 101 3.67 -3.09 9.59
N VAL A 102 3.42 -4.26 8.97
CA VAL A 102 2.11 -4.59 8.40
C VAL A 102 1.05 -4.77 9.50
N GLY A 103 1.43 -5.30 10.66
CA GLY A 103 0.56 -5.45 11.83
C GLY A 103 0.02 -4.13 12.40
N LEU A 104 0.54 -2.98 11.98
CA LEU A 104 -0.07 -1.67 12.30
C LEU A 104 -1.43 -1.48 11.64
N LEU A 105 -1.73 -2.23 10.58
CA LEU A 105 -3.00 -2.17 9.85
C LEU A 105 -4.07 -3.09 10.45
N ASP A 106 -4.05 -3.38 11.75
CA ASP A 106 -4.94 -4.34 12.42
C ASP A 106 -6.43 -4.02 12.22
N PRO A 107 -7.25 -4.94 11.65
CA PRO A 107 -6.94 -6.30 11.22
C PRO A 107 -6.18 -6.39 9.90
N ALA A 108 -5.27 -7.38 9.79
CA ALA A 108 -4.40 -7.58 8.64
C ALA A 108 -5.08 -7.27 7.28
N PRO A 109 -4.42 -6.53 6.38
CA PRO A 109 -5.06 -5.99 5.19
C PRO A 109 -5.45 -7.13 4.22
N THR A 110 -6.74 -7.22 3.91
CA THR A 110 -7.27 -8.13 2.88
C THR A 110 -7.69 -7.35 1.64
N ARG A 111 -8.28 -6.17 1.86
CA ARG A 111 -8.80 -5.27 0.84
C ARG A 111 -8.45 -3.84 1.18
N LEU A 112 -8.20 -3.05 0.15
CA LEU A 112 -8.03 -1.61 0.23
C LEU A 112 -9.16 -0.94 -0.57
N PHE A 113 -9.82 0.03 0.03
CA PHE A 113 -10.91 0.77 -0.61
C PHE A 113 -10.44 2.18 -0.87
N PHE A 114 -10.22 2.53 -2.14
CA PHE A 114 -9.69 3.83 -2.53
C PHE A 114 -10.81 4.80 -2.87
N SER A 115 -10.70 6.00 -2.33
CA SER A 115 -11.61 7.11 -2.60
C SER A 115 -10.81 8.32 -3.03
N SER A 116 -11.32 9.08 -3.98
CA SER A 116 -10.64 10.29 -4.46
C SER A 116 -11.62 11.44 -4.63
N ASN A 117 -11.14 12.65 -4.30
CA ASN A 117 -11.80 13.90 -4.67
C ASN A 117 -10.81 14.87 -5.35
N ILE A 118 -9.79 14.33 -6.01
CA ILE A 118 -8.78 15.12 -6.72
C ILE A 118 -9.25 15.44 -8.14
N ALA A 119 -8.63 16.44 -8.79
CA ALA A 119 -9.05 16.85 -10.12
C ALA A 119 -8.72 15.82 -11.22
N GLU A 120 -7.52 15.24 -11.19
CA GLU A 120 -7.01 14.37 -12.25
C GLU A 120 -6.89 12.91 -11.78
N ASN A 121 -6.90 11.94 -12.70
CA ASN A 121 -6.73 10.53 -12.32
C ASN A 121 -5.42 10.27 -11.57
N ALA A 122 -5.50 9.39 -10.58
CA ALA A 122 -4.34 8.81 -9.93
C ALA A 122 -4.14 7.36 -10.38
N GLU A 123 -2.91 6.98 -10.68
CA GLU A 123 -2.52 5.59 -10.90
C GLU A 123 -1.81 5.09 -9.65
N ILE A 124 -2.44 4.15 -8.96
CA ILE A 124 -1.93 3.55 -7.74
C ILE A 124 -1.31 2.20 -8.09
N HIS A 125 -0.08 2.01 -7.63
CA HIS A 125 0.67 0.78 -7.77
C HIS A 125 0.86 0.18 -6.38
N ILE A 126 0.38 -1.04 -6.22
CA ILE A 126 0.40 -1.78 -4.96
C ILE A 126 1.26 -3.01 -5.15
N LEU A 127 2.28 -3.14 -4.32
CA LEU A 127 3.12 -4.34 -4.26
C LEU A 127 2.91 -5.02 -2.91
N VAL A 128 2.43 -6.24 -2.95
CA VAL A 128 2.16 -7.06 -1.76
C VAL A 128 3.13 -8.23 -1.76
N GLY A 129 3.80 -8.47 -0.64
CA GLY A 129 4.58 -9.67 -0.39
C GLY A 129 3.95 -10.48 0.73
N ARG A 130 3.83 -11.80 0.55
CA ARG A 130 3.19 -12.70 1.52
C ARG A 130 4.04 -13.91 1.87
N ASP A 131 3.85 -14.38 3.09
CA ASP A 131 4.32 -15.66 3.60
C ASP A 131 3.17 -16.68 3.49
N ALA A 132 3.25 -17.61 2.55
CA ALA A 132 2.13 -18.49 2.20
C ALA A 132 2.11 -19.80 3.02
N THR A 133 2.98 -19.95 4.03
CA THR A 133 2.92 -21.09 4.96
C THR A 133 1.75 -20.94 5.95
N PRO A 134 0.85 -21.94 6.07
CA PRO A 134 -0.19 -22.00 7.10
C PRO A 134 0.35 -22.17 8.52
#